data_AF-A0A7C5H9G6-F1
#
_entry.id   AF-A0A7C5H9G6-F1
#
_cell.length_a   1.000
_cell.length_b   1.000
_cell.length_c   1.000
_cell.angle_alpha   90.00
_cell.angle_beta   90.00
_cell.angle_gamma   90.00
#
_symmetry.space_group_name_H-M   'P 1'
#
loop_
_entity.id
_entity.type
_entity.pdbx_description
1 polymer ?
#
loop_
_entity_poly.entity_id
_entity_poly.type
_entity_poly.pdbx_seq_one_letter_code
_entity_poly.pdbx_strand_id
1 'polypeptide(L)' 'YFMMVLGNNLFEAFKEDVTEAVIPASVYVDTFRRKFIDTAGKLVRHAGKLVLKVSRLDAHRLRFDRLYEKCQTGLPQLC' A
#
# COMPACT_ATOMS: atom_id res chain seq x y z
N TYR A 1 -6.50 24.01 1.99
CA TYR A 1 -6.22 23.64 3.40
C TYR A 1 -6.82 22.29 3.77
N PHE A 2 -8.15 22.11 3.71
CA PHE A 2 -8.81 20.85 4.10
C PHE A 2 -8.28 19.59 3.40
N MET A 3 -8.11 19.63 2.07
CA MET A 3 -7.58 18.48 1.31
C MET A 3 -6.15 18.09 1.72
N MET A 4 -5.34 19.06 2.16
CA MET A 4 -3.97 18.79 2.61
C MET A 4 -3.97 18.03 3.93
N VAL A 5 -4.78 18.47 4.89
CA VAL A 5 -4.91 17.80 6.19
C VAL A 5 -5.52 16.41 6.03
N LEU A 6 -6.56 16.29 5.19
CA LEU A 6 -7.18 15.00 4.88
C LEU A 6 -6.18 14.04 4.23
N GLY A 7 -5.43 14.51 3.24
CA GLY A 7 -4.42 13.71 2.55
C GLY A 7 -3.31 13.26 3.49
N ASN A 8 -2.83 14.15 4.38
CA ASN A 8 -1.84 13.81 5.40
C ASN A 8 -2.37 12.74 6.35
N ASN A 9 -3.58 12.91 6.89
CA ASN A 9 -4.15 11.94 7.83
C ASN A 9 -4.41 10.57 7.17
N LEU A 10 -4.89 10.55 5.93
CA LEU A 10 -5.07 9.31 5.18
C LEU A 10 -3.73 8.60 4.94
N PHE A 11 -2.69 9.37 4.63
CA PHE A 11 -1.34 8.85 4.42
C PHE A 11 -0.72 8.28 5.70
N GLU A 12 -0.80 9.01 6.82
CA GLU A 12 -0.28 8.55 8.11
C GLU A 12 -1.04 7.31 8.59
N ALA A 13 -2.38 7.29 8.52
CA ALA A 13 -3.18 6.11 8.86
C ALA A 13 -2.81 4.90 7.99
N PHE A 14 -2.65 5.09 6.67
CA PHE A 14 -2.21 4.00 5.80
C PHE A 14 -0.83 3.45 6.18
N LYS A 15 0.10 4.32 6.61
CA LYS A 15 1.42 3.89 7.05
C LYS A 15 1.33 2.98 8.27
N GLU A 16 0.56 3.38 9.27
CA GLU A 16 0.35 2.66 10.52
C GLU A 16 -0.41 1.34 10.31
N ASP A 17 -1.56 1.38 9.67
CA ASP A 17 -2.45 0.22 9.59
C ASP A 17 -1.94 -0.86 8.62
N VAL A 18 -1.44 -0.43 7.45
CA VAL A 18 -1.11 -1.36 6.37
C VAL A 18 0.37 -1.66 6.34
N THR A 19 1.22 -0.63 6.26
CA THR A 19 2.62 -0.82 5.85
C THR A 19 3.61 -1.00 6.98
N GLU A 20 3.26 -0.72 8.24
CA GLU A 20 4.19 -0.69 9.39
C GLU A 20 5.08 -1.93 9.49
N ALA A 21 4.52 -3.10 9.18
CA ALA A 21 5.24 -4.37 9.23
C ALA A 21 6.45 -4.44 8.29
N VAL A 22 6.49 -3.60 7.26
CA VAL A 22 7.45 -3.61 6.14
C VAL A 22 8.19 -2.29 6.00
N ILE A 23 7.48 -1.17 6.15
CA ILE A 23 8.01 0.19 6.12
C ILE A 23 7.55 0.86 7.42
N PRO A 24 8.47 1.26 8.32
CA PRO A 24 8.09 1.89 9.58
C PRO A 24 7.28 3.17 9.34
N ALA A 25 6.27 3.44 10.18
CA ALA A 25 5.45 4.65 10.06
C ALA A 25 6.26 5.94 10.25
N SER A 26 7.39 5.86 10.95
CA SER A 26 8.30 6.99 11.21
C SER A 26 9.12 7.45 9.99
N VAL A 27 9.09 6.74 8.86
CA VAL A 27 9.83 7.17 7.67
C VAL A 27 9.26 8.46 7.09
N TYR A 28 10.14 9.30 6.56
CA TYR A 28 9.74 10.51 5.85
C TYR A 28 9.00 10.18 4.54
N VAL A 29 8.14 11.10 4.10
CA VAL A 29 7.25 10.94 2.94
C VAL A 29 8.02 10.61 1.66
N ASP A 30 9.17 11.24 1.44
CA ASP A 30 10.04 10.99 0.27
C ASP A 30 10.53 9.53 0.22
N THR A 31 10.93 9.01 1.38
CA THR A 31 11.45 7.66 1.54
C THR A 31 10.33 6.65 1.33
N PHE A 32 9.16 6.93 1.89
CA PHE A 32 7.97 6.11 1.66
C PHE A 32 7.60 6.07 0.18
N ARG A 33 7.55 7.23 -0.49
CA ARG A 33 7.20 7.31 -1.91
C ARG A 33 8.14 6.45 -2.75
N ARG A 34 9.46 6.60 -2.57
CA ARG A 34 10.46 5.80 -3.31
C ARG A 34 10.36 4.31 -3.03
N LYS A 35 10.02 3.92 -1.80
CA LYS A 35 9.98 2.51 -1.38
C LYS A 35 8.68 1.81 -1.74
N PHE A 36 7.54 2.51 -1.74
CA PHE A 36 6.22 1.90 -1.91
C PHE A 36 5.53 2.38 -3.19
N ILE A 37 5.35 3.70 -3.33
CA ILE A 37 4.55 4.30 -4.42
C ILE A 37 5.27 4.18 -5.77
N ASP A 38 6.57 4.44 -5.81
CA ASP A 38 7.39 4.37 -7.03
C ASP A 38 7.76 2.91 -7.39
N THR A 39 7.06 1.91 -6.84
CA THR A 39 7.26 0.50 -7.18
C THR A 39 6.64 0.19 -8.54
N ALA A 40 7.45 -0.32 -9.46
CA ALA A 40 6.98 -0.69 -10.79
C ALA A 40 5.96 -1.85 -10.72
N GLY A 41 4.77 -1.61 -11.24
CA GLY A 41 3.70 -2.59 -11.33
C GLY A 41 2.79 -2.33 -12.53
N LYS A 42 2.16 -3.39 -13.01
CA LYS A 42 1.16 -3.32 -14.08
C LYS A 42 -0.16 -3.85 -13.56
N LEU A 43 -1.16 -2.98 -13.49
CA LEU A 43 -2.52 -3.38 -13.16
C LEU A 43 -3.24 -3.82 -14.44
N VAL A 44 -3.73 -5.06 -14.47
CA VAL A 44 -4.43 -5.62 -15.63
C VAL A 44 -5.80 -6.13 -15.22
N ARG A 45 -6.78 -5.98 -16.11
CA ARG A 45 -8.09 -6.63 -15.98
C ARG A 45 -8.14 -7.84 -16.90
N HIS A 46 -8.47 -8.99 -16.35
CA HIS A 46 -8.63 -10.22 -17.12
C HIS A 46 -9.63 -11.16 -16.45
N ALA A 47 -10.54 -11.76 -17.23
CA ALA A 47 -11.55 -12.71 -16.75
C ALA A 47 -12.34 -12.23 -15.50
N GLY A 48 -12.75 -10.95 -15.48
CA GLY A 48 -13.47 -10.35 -14.36
C GLY A 48 -12.61 -10.03 -13.12
N LYS A 49 -11.30 -10.33 -13.15
CA LYS A 49 -10.37 -10.06 -12.04
C LYS A 49 -9.50 -8.84 -12.34
N LEU A 50 -9.18 -8.10 -11.29
CA LEU A 50 -8.16 -7.05 -11.31
C LEU A 50 -6.87 -7.62 -10.70
N VAL A 51 -5.81 -7.72 -11.50
CA VAL A 51 -4.56 -8.37 -11.10
C VAL A 51 -3.42 -7.35 -11.17
N LEU A 52 -2.70 -7.18 -10.06
CA LEU A 52 -1.48 -6.39 -10.02
C LEU A 52 -0.28 -7.30 -10.31
N LYS A 53 0.42 -7.04 -11.42
CA LYS A 53 1.68 -7.71 -11.76
C LYS A 53 2.84 -6.84 -11.26
N VAL A 54 3.69 -7.38 -10.40
CA VAL A 54 4.89 -6.70 -9.88
C VAL A 54 6.11 -7.59 -10.07
N SER A 55 7.32 -7.02 -9.99
CA SER A 55 8.55 -7.81 -10.01
C SER A 55 8.61 -8.74 -8.79
N ARG A 56 9.20 -9.94 -8.93
CA ARG A 56 9.34 -10.87 -7.79
C ARG A 56 10.16 -10.26 -6.65
N LEU A 57 11.16 -9.45 -7.00
CA LEU A 57 12.00 -8.74 -6.04
C LEU A 57 11.17 -7.76 -5.20
N ASP A 58 10.34 -6.95 -5.84
CA ASP A 58 9.49 -5.98 -5.14
C ASP A 58 8.38 -6.67 -4.34
N ALA A 59 7.77 -7.73 -4.88
CA ALA A 59 6.79 -8.54 -4.15
C ALA A 59 7.36 -9.04 -2.82
N HIS A 60 8.59 -9.58 -2.84
CA HIS A 60 9.24 -10.11 -1.65
C HIS A 60 9.74 -8.99 -0.72
N ARG A 61 10.37 -7.95 -1.26
CA ARG A 61 10.85 -6.79 -0.49
C ARG A 61 9.71 -6.14 0.28
N LEU A 62 8.55 -6.00 -0.36
CA LEU A 62 7.38 -5.38 0.24
C LEU A 62 6.47 -6.36 0.98
N ARG A 63 6.74 -7.67 0.95
CA ARG A 63 5.84 -8.72 1.49
C ARG A 63 4.39 -8.45 1.07
N PHE A 64 4.20 -8.23 -0.24
CA PHE A 64 2.94 -7.76 -0.83
C PHE A 64 1.76 -8.69 -0.51
N ASP A 65 2.03 -9.99 -0.37
CA ASP A 65 1.09 -11.01 0.09
C ASP A 65 0.49 -10.65 1.46
N ARG A 66 1.35 -10.31 2.43
CA ARG A 66 0.91 -9.93 3.79
C ARG A 66 0.24 -8.58 3.84
N LEU A 67 0.75 -7.60 3.08
CA LEU A 67 0.12 -6.28 2.99
C LEU A 67 -1.30 -6.40 2.41
N TYR A 68 -1.47 -7.22 1.39
CA TYR A 68 -2.77 -7.45 0.77
C TYR A 68 -3.74 -8.19 1.70
N GLU A 69 -3.26 -9.21 2.41
CA GLU A 69 -4.03 -9.93 3.44
C GLU A 69 -4.51 -8.96 4.54
N LYS A 70 -3.63 -8.10 5.05
CA LYS A 70 -3.98 -7.07 6.03
C LYS A 70 -5.09 -6.14 5.52
N CYS A 71 -5.02 -5.70 4.27
CA CYS A 71 -6.07 -4.88 3.68
C CYS A 71 -7.42 -5.62 3.66
N GLN A 72 -7.44 -6.93 3.39
CA GLN A 72 -8.68 -7.71 3.38
C GLN A 72 -9.29 -7.92 4.77
N THR A 73 -8.46 -8.05 5.80
CA THR A 73 -8.93 -8.30 7.17
C THR A 73 -9.27 -7.01 7.93
N GLY A 74 -8.53 -5.93 7.70
CA GLY A 74 -8.67 -4.65 8.42
C GLY A 74 -9.71 -3.70 7.84
N LEU A 75 -10.15 -3.91 6.60
CA LEU A 75 -11.33 -3.21 6.07
C LEU A 75 -12.56 -3.84 6.74
N PRO A 76 -13.38 -3.10 7.51
CA PRO A 76 -14.71 -3.59 7.86
C PRO A 76 -15.35 -3.94 6.52
N GLN A 77 -15.77 -5.20 6.38
CA GLN A 77 -16.42 -5.70 5.18
C GLN A 77 -17.58 -4.75 4.89
N LEU A 78 -17.40 -3.85 3.93
CA LEU A 78 -18.47 -3.02 3.39
C LEU A 78 -19.36 -3.96 2.57
N CYS A 79 -20.13 -4.75 3.31
CA CYS A 79 -21.36 -5.39 2.88
C CYS A 79 -22.51 -4.45 3.24
#